data_AF-A0A9E4B7F3-F1
#
_entry.id   AF-A0A9E4B7F3-F1
#
_cell.length_a   1.000
_cell.length_b   1.000
_cell.length_c   1.000
_cell.angle_alpha   90.00
_cell.angle_beta   90.00
_cell.angle_gamma   90.00
#
_symmetry.space_group_name_H-M   'P 1'
#
loop_
_entity.id
_entity.type
_entity.pdbx_description
1 polymer ?
#
loop_
_entity_poly.entity_id
_entity_poly.type
_entity_poly.pdbx_seq_one_letter_code
_entity_poly.pdbx_strand_id
1 'polypeptide(L)' 'LTLFDEIAQVSKALVDAFDAEKINVAALGNQVPQLHVHVIGRYTHDAAWPGPVWNAGVAENVDQDVIGSRADVLRNVLNS' A
#
# COMPACT_ATOMS: atom_id res chain seq x y z
N LEU A 1 -19.27 -0.76 4.84
CA LEU A 1 -18.36 0.40 4.93
C LEU A 1 -18.50 1.20 3.65
N THR A 2 -18.25 2.51 3.67
CA THR A 2 -18.08 3.27 2.42
C THR A 2 -16.65 3.09 1.92
N LEU A 3 -16.39 3.43 0.66
CA LEU A 3 -15.02 3.37 0.10
C LEU A 3 -14.02 4.17 0.94
N PHE A 4 -14.41 5.35 1.45
CA PHE A 4 -13.52 6.15 2.29
C PHE A 4 -13.23 5.51 3.65
N ASP A 5 -14.21 4.80 4.23
CA ASP A 5 -14.00 4.06 5.48
C ASP A 5 -13.02 2.89 5.26
N GLU A 6 -13.15 2.17 4.14
CA GLU A 6 -12.25 1.07 3.77
C GLU A 6 -10.83 1.57 3.51
N ILE A 7 -10.67 2.70 2.80
CA ILE A 7 -9.37 3.36 2.61
C ILE A 7 -8.75 3.73 3.96
N ALA A 8 -9.53 4.30 4.88
CA ALA A 8 -9.05 4.67 6.20
C ALA A 8 -8.62 3.44 7.03
N GLN A 9 -9.39 2.35 6.98
CA GLN A 9 -9.04 1.10 7.66
C GLN A 9 -7.75 0.48 7.10
N VAL A 10 -7.61 0.37 5.78
CA VAL A 10 -6.39 -0.17 5.16
C VAL A 10 -5.19 0.75 5.44
N SER A 11 -5.38 2.07 5.40
CA SER A 11 -4.32 3.03 5.73
C SER A 11 -3.82 2.83 7.16
N LYS A 12 -4.75 2.67 8.12
CA LYS A 12 -4.42 2.40 9.52
C LYS A 12 -3.71 1.05 9.68
N ALA A 13 -4.19 0.01 9.02
CA ALA A 13 -3.55 -1.32 9.07
C ALA A 13 -2.10 -1.28 8.58
N LEU A 14 -1.80 -0.50 7.53
CA LEU A 14 -0.42 -0.35 7.06
C LEU A 14 0.49 0.40 8.06
N VAL A 15 -0.05 1.39 8.77
CA VAL A 15 0.70 2.08 9.85
C VAL A 15 0.93 1.12 11.01
N ASP A 16 -0.12 0.47 11.50
CA ASP A 16 -0.05 -0.35 12.72
C ASP A 16 0.77 -1.64 12.51
N ALA A 17 0.75 -2.23 11.32
CA ALA A 17 1.38 -3.53 11.06
C ALA A 17 2.80 -3.44 10.48
N PHE A 18 3.14 -2.32 9.82
CA PHE A 18 4.41 -2.16 9.13
C PHE A 18 5.17 -0.88 9.51
N ASP A 19 4.69 -0.12 10.49
CA ASP A 19 5.30 1.14 10.93
C ASP A 19 5.52 2.13 9.78
N ALA A 20 4.58 2.17 8.83
CA ALA A 20 4.67 3.07 7.68
C ALA A 20 4.75 4.54 8.13
N GLU A 21 5.83 5.24 7.76
CA GLU A 21 6.08 6.63 8.16
C GLU A 21 5.08 7.61 7.51
N LYS A 22 4.59 7.27 6.32
CA LYS A 22 3.58 8.06 5.60
C LYS A 22 2.70 7.16 4.74
N ILE A 23 1.41 7.48 4.62
CA ILE A 23 0.50 6.84 3.66
C ILE A 23 0.29 7.73 2.44
N ASN A 24 0.44 7.15 1.25
CA ASN A 24 0.00 7.73 -0.01
C ASN A 24 -1.27 7.01 -0.49
N VAL A 25 -2.33 7.77 -0.79
CA VAL A 25 -3.59 7.26 -1.36
C VAL A 25 -3.83 7.92 -2.71
N ALA A 26 -4.14 7.12 -3.75
CA ALA A 26 -4.46 7.65 -5.07
C ALA A 26 -5.41 6.74 -5.87
N ALA A 27 -6.38 7.35 -6.56
CA ALA A 27 -7.14 6.73 -7.63
C ALA A 27 -6.65 7.32 -8.96
N LEU A 28 -5.93 6.52 -9.76
CA LEU A 28 -5.38 6.93 -11.04
C LEU A 28 -6.25 6.38 -12.18
N GLY A 29 -5.78 5.33 -12.87
CA GLY A 29 -6.54 4.70 -13.96
C GLY A 29 -6.18 5.17 -15.37
N ASN A 30 -5.01 5.76 -15.59
CA ASN A 30 -4.57 6.23 -16.92
C ASN A 30 -4.44 5.11 -17.96
N GLN A 31 -4.13 3.88 -17.53
CA GLN A 31 -3.94 2.71 -18.42
C GLN A 31 -4.97 1.60 -18.15
N VAL A 32 -5.40 1.43 -16.90
CA VAL A 32 -6.40 0.42 -16.49
C VAL A 32 -7.69 1.15 -16.10
N PRO A 33 -8.80 1.01 -16.86
CA PRO A 33 -10.00 1.83 -16.66
C PRO A 33 -10.87 1.42 -15.48
N GLN A 34 -10.69 0.20 -14.95
CA GLN A 34 -11.41 -0.25 -13.76
C GLN A 34 -10.97 0.61 -12.56
N LEU A 35 -11.93 1.18 -11.81
CA LEU A 35 -11.65 1.92 -10.58
C LEU A 35 -10.85 1.04 -9.61
N HIS A 36 -9.69 1.54 -9.20
CA HIS A 36 -8.86 0.96 -8.14
C HIS A 36 -8.20 2.09 -7.37
N VAL A 37 -7.96 1.85 -6.08
CA VAL A 37 -7.31 2.81 -5.19
C VAL A 37 -6.01 2.21 -4.71
N HIS A 38 -4.91 2.90 -4.94
CA HIS A 38 -3.63 2.57 -4.34
C HIS A 38 -3.61 3.10 -2.90
N VAL A 39 -3.24 2.25 -1.95
CA VAL A 39 -2.94 2.64 -0.57
C VAL A 39 -1.53 2.12 -0.25
N ILE A 40 -0.58 3.04 -0.06
CA ILE A 40 0.86 2.73 -0.09
C ILE A 40 1.52 3.25 1.18
N GLY A 41 2.13 2.35 1.95
CA GLY A 41 3.04 2.71 3.04
C GLY A 41 4.38 3.18 2.48
N ARG A 42 4.85 4.35 2.94
CA ARG A 42 6.06 5.04 2.48
C ARG A 42 7.04 5.22 3.63
N TYR A 43 8.32 5.26 3.28
CA TYR A 43 9.42 5.41 4.22
C TYR A 43 10.45 6.39 3.65
N THR A 44 11.09 7.17 4.51
CA THR A 44 12.15 8.12 4.13
C THR A 44 13.35 7.50 3.42
N HIS A 45 13.52 6.18 3.56
CA HIS A 45 14.57 5.38 2.92
C HIS A 45 14.07 4.54 1.74
N ASP A 46 12.79 4.65 1.33
CA ASP A 46 12.30 3.93 0.17
C ASP A 46 12.87 4.49 -1.15
N ALA A 47 12.94 3.65 -2.18
CA ALA A 47 13.64 3.95 -3.43
C ALA A 47 13.11 5.19 -4.17
N ALA A 48 11.87 5.62 -3.90
CA ALA A 48 11.22 6.72 -4.58
C ALA A 48 11.12 7.99 -3.72
N TRP A 49 11.55 7.96 -2.46
CA TRP A 49 11.42 9.10 -1.55
C TRP A 49 12.29 10.29 -2.01
N PRO A 50 11.79 11.55 -1.95
CA PRO A 50 10.48 12.00 -1.47
C PRO A 50 9.39 12.05 -2.55
N GLY A 51 9.68 11.59 -3.76
CA GLY A 51 8.76 11.58 -4.89
C GLY A 51 7.64 10.53 -4.80
N PRO A 52 6.72 10.54 -5.78
CA PRO A 52 5.75 9.46 -5.95
C PRO A 52 6.43 8.17 -6.42
N VAL A 53 5.86 7.01 -6.07
CA VAL A 53 6.40 5.70 -6.49
C VAL A 53 6.16 5.39 -7.98
N TRP A 54 5.17 6.02 -8.60
CA TRP A 54 4.82 5.75 -9.99
C TRP A 54 5.93 6.27 -10.91
N ASN A 55 6.49 5.38 -11.74
CA ASN A 55 7.62 5.64 -12.65
C ASN A 55 8.95 6.03 -11.97
N ALA A 56 9.11 5.78 -10.67
CA ALA A 56 10.34 6.10 -9.95
C ALA A 56 11.47 5.06 -10.13
N GLY A 57 11.22 3.94 -10.80
CA GLY A 57 12.21 2.88 -11.00
C GLY A 57 11.63 1.60 -11.59
N VAL A 58 12.39 0.51 -11.48
CA VAL A 58 11.98 -0.83 -11.91
C VAL A 58 11.43 -1.59 -10.71
N ALA A 59 10.29 -2.27 -10.89
CA ALA A 59 9.74 -3.13 -9.87
C ALA A 59 10.71 -4.28 -9.57
N GLU A 60 11.09 -4.43 -8.31
CA GLU A 60 11.90 -5.55 -7.85
C GLU A 60 11.01 -6.76 -7.53
N ASN A 61 11.51 -7.96 -7.83
CA ASN A 61 10.82 -9.18 -7.43
C ASN A 61 11.04 -9.41 -5.93
N VAL A 62 9.95 -9.34 -5.17
CA VAL A 62 9.92 -9.76 -3.77
C VAL A 62 9.61 -11.26 -3.73
N ASP A 63 10.29 -11.98 -2.85
CA ASP A 63 10.05 -13.40 -2.60
C ASP A 63 8.57 -13.65 -2.27
N GLN A 64 7.99 -14.70 -2.86
CA GLN A 64 6.58 -15.04 -2.69
C GLN A 64 6.23 -15.39 -1.24
N ASP A 65 7.17 -15.97 -0.49
CA ASP A 65 6.96 -16.31 0.92
C ASP A 65 6.87 -15.04 1.77
N VAL A 66 7.64 -14.01 1.41
CA VAL A 66 7.58 -12.69 2.06
C VAL A 66 6.25 -11.99 1.73
N ILE A 67 5.81 -12.06 0.46
CA ILE A 67 4.50 -11.52 0.06
C ILE A 67 3.37 -12.23 0.82
N GLY A 68 3.41 -13.57 0.89
CA GLY A 68 2.43 -14.37 1.61
C GLY A 68 2.36 -14.00 3.09
N SER A 69 3.51 -13.95 3.76
CA SER A 69 3.59 -13.58 5.18
C SER A 69 3.03 -12.18 5.46
N ARG A 70 3.34 -11.19 4.61
CA ARG A 70 2.79 -9.83 4.73
C ARG A 70 1.28 -9.79 4.49
N ALA A 71 0.79 -10.57 3.52
CA ALA A 71 -0.64 -10.67 3.24
C ALA A 71 -1.40 -11.29 4.43
N ASP A 72 -0.82 -12.28 5.11
CA ASP A 72 -1.43 -12.89 6.30
C ASP A 72 -1.51 -11.91 7.47
N VAL A 73 -0.47 -11.10 7.69
CA VAL A 73 -0.52 -10.00 8.67
C VAL A 73 -1.68 -9.05 8.37
N LEU A 74 -1.82 -8.60 7.11
CA LEU A 74 -2.90 -7.70 6.72
C LEU A 74 -4.28 -8.33 6.88
N ARG A 75 -4.44 -9.62 6.53
CA ARG A 75 -5.70 -10.35 6.73
C ARG A 75 -6.07 -10.40 8.21
N ASN A 76 -5.11 -10.63 9.09
CA ASN A 76 -5.37 -10.69 10.52
C ASN A 76 -5.81 -9.33 11.08
N VAL A 77 -5.14 -8.25 10.67
CA VAL A 77 -5.45 -6.89 11.15
C VAL A 77 -6.77 -6.36 10.58
N LEU A 78 -7.13 -6.71 9.34
CA LEU A 78 -8.37 -6.24 8.71
C LEU A 78 -9.61 -7.04 9.13
N ASN A 79 -9.42 -8.26 9.66
CA ASN A 79 -10.51 -9.12 10.13
C ASN A 79 -10.71 -9.11 11.65
N SER A 80 -9.88 -8.37 12.39
CA SER A 80 -10.00 -8.16 13.85
C SER A 80 -10.92 -7.00 14.18
#